data_AF-A0A928W6S5-F1
#
_entry.id   AF-A0A928W6S5-F1
#
_cell.length_a   1.000
_cell.length_b   1.000
_cell.length_c   1.000
_cell.angle_alpha   90.00
_cell.angle_beta   90.00
_cell.angle_gamma   90.00
#
_symmetry.space_group_name_H-M   'P 1'
#
loop_
_entity.id
_entity.type
_entity.pdbx_description
1 polymer ?
#
loop_
_entity_poly.entity_id
_entity_poly.type
_entity_poly.pdbx_seq_one_letter_code
_entity_poly.pdbx_strand_id
1 'polypeptide(L)'
;MEQRTERQTSMAILAKSSLSHLEQRIETLGELPQYTFLRSPEIGLTMVRGRAGGTGEAFNLGEMTITRCVVRIEDFTGFGYVGGRSKRHAELAAVCDGLLQTEAWKPKIYSQIIQPLQTILQQQQAKQQRQTEATKVDFFTMLRGE
;
A
#
# COMPACT_ATOMS: atom_id res chain seq x y z
N MET A 1 -18.77 -4.16 -7.52
CA MET A 1 -17.40 -3.86 -7.08
C MET A 1 -16.60 -5.14 -7.26
N GLU A 2 -15.63 -5.17 -8.17
CA GLU A 2 -14.75 -6.34 -8.33
C GLU A 2 -14.06 -6.66 -7.00
N GLN A 3 -14.12 -7.92 -6.57
CA GLN A 3 -13.40 -8.37 -5.39
C GLN A 3 -11.91 -8.34 -5.69
N ARG A 4 -11.14 -7.67 -4.83
CA ARG A 4 -9.68 -7.67 -4.95
C ARG A 4 -9.15 -9.07 -4.66
N THR A 5 -8.21 -9.50 -5.47
CA THR A 5 -7.44 -10.71 -5.20
C THR A 5 -6.59 -10.54 -3.93
N GLU A 6 -6.16 -11.66 -3.34
CA GLU A 6 -5.25 -11.68 -2.19
C GLU A 6 -3.96 -10.89 -2.48
N ARG A 7 -3.42 -11.06 -3.69
CA ARG A 7 -2.22 -10.36 -4.16
C ARG A 7 -2.44 -8.85 -4.28
N GLN A 8 -3.54 -8.42 -4.91
CA GLN A 8 -3.87 -6.99 -5.01
C GLN A 8 -4.03 -6.33 -3.64
N THR A 9 -4.59 -7.05 -2.67
CA THR A 9 -4.73 -6.57 -1.29
C THR A 9 -3.37 -6.42 -0.62
N SER A 10 -2.50 -7.42 -0.74
CA SER A 10 -1.14 -7.40 -0.17
C SER A 10 -0.28 -6.30 -0.78
N MET A 11 -0.30 -6.14 -2.11
CA MET A 11 0.40 -5.05 -2.80
C MET A 11 -0.09 -3.68 -2.36
N ALA A 12 -1.41 -3.51 -2.17
CA ALA A 12 -1.98 -2.26 -1.69
C ALA A 12 -1.55 -1.93 -0.25
N ILE A 13 -1.41 -2.93 0.61
CA ILE A 13 -0.88 -2.75 1.97
C ILE A 13 0.58 -2.30 1.89
N LEU A 14 1.44 -3.05 1.19
CA LEU A 14 2.86 -2.73 1.03
C LEU A 14 3.09 -1.32 0.49
N ALA A 15 2.31 -0.89 -0.51
CA ALA A 15 2.44 0.43 -1.11
C ALA A 15 1.98 1.58 -0.21
N LYS A 16 1.03 1.34 0.70
CA LYS A 16 0.45 2.37 1.58
C LYS A 16 1.11 2.44 2.95
N SER A 17 1.80 1.38 3.37
CA SER A 17 2.55 1.35 4.63
C SER A 17 3.70 2.36 4.63
N SER A 18 4.10 2.84 5.80
CA SER A 18 5.32 3.62 5.91
C SER A 18 6.55 2.74 5.68
N LEU A 19 7.58 3.30 5.05
CA LEU A 19 8.86 2.63 4.86
C LEU A 19 9.44 2.15 6.20
N SER A 20 9.39 2.98 7.25
CA SER A 20 9.93 2.64 8.56
C SER A 20 9.28 1.40 9.18
N HIS A 21 7.96 1.26 9.11
CA HIS A 21 7.28 0.07 9.61
C HIS A 21 7.60 -1.15 8.75
N LEU A 22 7.72 -0.98 7.43
CA LEU A 22 8.10 -2.08 6.55
C LEU A 22 9.52 -2.58 6.86
N GLU A 23 10.49 -1.69 7.03
CA GLU A 23 11.87 -2.02 7.38
C GLU A 23 11.96 -2.75 8.72
N GLN A 24 11.33 -2.21 9.78
CA GLN A 24 11.29 -2.84 11.10
C GLN A 24 10.72 -4.26 11.07
N ARG A 25 9.72 -4.53 10.21
CA ARG A 25 9.15 -5.88 10.07
C ARG A 25 10.03 -6.80 9.24
N ILE A 26 10.74 -6.27 8.24
CA ILE A 26 11.67 -7.08 7.46
C ILE A 26 12.86 -7.50 8.31
N GLU A 27 13.34 -6.65 9.22
CA GLU A 27 14.41 -6.99 10.15
C GLU A 27 14.07 -8.21 11.02
N THR A 28 12.79 -8.46 11.34
CA THR A 28 12.38 -9.65 12.12
C THR A 28 12.44 -10.95 11.33
N LEU A 29 12.57 -10.90 10.00
CA LEU A 29 12.60 -12.09 9.16
C LEU A 29 13.97 -12.78 9.16
N GLY A 30 15.03 -12.08 9.58
CA GLY A 30 16.41 -12.54 9.44
C GLY A 30 16.90 -12.40 7.99
N GLU A 31 17.73 -13.35 7.55
CA GLU A 31 18.28 -13.34 6.19
C GLU A 31 17.17 -13.64 5.15
N LEU A 32 17.04 -12.73 4.19
CA LEU A 32 16.13 -12.89 3.06
C LEU A 32 16.78 -13.75 1.97
N PRO A 33 16.00 -14.48 1.17
CA PRO A 33 16.57 -15.23 0.05
C PRO A 33 17.14 -14.26 -0.98
N GLN A 34 18.12 -14.73 -1.75
CA GLN A 34 18.70 -13.94 -2.81
C GLN A 34 17.67 -13.63 -3.89
N TYR A 35 17.77 -12.42 -4.44
CA TYR A 35 16.92 -11.96 -5.53
C TYR A 35 17.74 -11.12 -6.50
N THR A 36 17.26 -11.04 -7.74
CA THR A 36 17.88 -10.22 -8.79
C THR A 36 16.92 -9.14 -9.27
N PHE A 37 17.45 -8.01 -9.71
CA PHE A 37 16.65 -6.95 -10.30
C PHE A 37 16.36 -7.27 -11.76
N LEU A 38 15.10 -7.47 -12.10
CA LEU A 38 14.65 -7.42 -13.49
C LEU A 38 14.48 -5.96 -13.94
N ARG A 39 14.07 -5.09 -13.01
CA ARG A 39 14.14 -3.63 -13.12
C ARG A 39 14.53 -3.04 -11.78
N SER A 40 15.67 -2.36 -11.76
CA SER A 40 16.12 -1.60 -10.59
C SER A 40 15.11 -0.52 -10.19
N PRO A 41 15.09 -0.07 -8.93
CA PRO A 41 14.17 0.98 -8.48
C PRO A 41 14.31 2.27 -9.28
N GLU A 42 13.25 2.65 -9.97
CA GLU A 42 13.20 3.79 -10.88
C GLU A 42 12.08 4.75 -10.46
N ILE A 43 12.44 6.03 -10.32
CA ILE A 43 11.50 7.11 -10.01
C ILE A 43 10.96 7.67 -11.33
N GLY A 44 9.64 7.69 -11.47
CA GLY A 44 8.95 8.25 -12.63
C GLY A 44 7.74 9.07 -12.20
N LEU A 45 6.90 9.39 -13.17
CA LEU A 45 5.67 10.15 -13.00
C LEU A 45 4.49 9.33 -13.48
N THR A 46 3.34 9.52 -12.84
CA THR A 46 2.06 8.96 -13.28
C THR A 46 1.02 10.07 -13.38
N MET A 47 0.23 10.03 -14.45
CA MET A 47 -0.85 10.99 -14.67
C MET A 47 -2.01 10.70 -13.71
N VAL A 48 -2.32 11.66 -12.84
CA VAL A 48 -3.51 11.65 -12.01
C VAL A 48 -4.67 12.15 -12.85
N ARG A 49 -5.76 11.37 -12.89
CA ARG A 49 -6.99 11.75 -13.60
C ARG A 49 -8.09 12.06 -12.61
N GLY A 50 -8.69 13.24 -12.76
CA GLY A 50 -9.91 13.64 -12.05
C GLY A 50 -11.16 13.33 -12.87
N ARG A 51 -12.33 13.52 -12.27
CA ARG A 51 -13.62 13.49 -12.96
C ARG A 51 -14.39 14.77 -12.69
N ALA A 52 -14.91 15.42 -13.73
CA ALA A 52 -15.68 16.66 -13.58
C ALA A 52 -16.89 16.44 -12.67
N GLY A 53 -17.06 17.26 -11.63
CA GLY A 53 -18.15 17.08 -10.64
C GLY A 53 -18.10 15.76 -9.85
N GLY A 54 -16.97 15.04 -9.85
CA GLY A 54 -16.77 13.77 -9.13
C GLY A 54 -17.17 12.52 -9.92
N THR A 55 -18.14 12.61 -10.83
CA THR A 55 -18.68 11.46 -11.59
C THR A 55 -18.68 11.63 -13.11
N GLY A 56 -18.41 12.85 -13.61
CA GLY A 56 -18.42 13.17 -15.03
C GLY A 56 -17.20 12.66 -15.80
N GLU A 57 -16.90 13.32 -16.91
CA GLU A 57 -15.80 12.95 -17.81
C GLU A 57 -14.43 13.02 -17.13
N ALA A 58 -13.56 12.11 -17.52
CA ALA A 58 -12.20 12.03 -17.00
C ALA A 58 -11.33 13.11 -17.65
N PHE A 59 -10.50 13.79 -16.86
CA PHE A 59 -9.54 14.77 -17.34
C PHE A 59 -8.20 14.61 -16.60
N ASN A 60 -7.11 15.09 -17.22
CA ASN A 60 -5.79 15.06 -16.62
C ASN A 60 -5.69 16.16 -15.54
N LEU A 61 -5.58 15.75 -14.27
CA LEU A 61 -5.52 16.66 -13.11
C LEU A 61 -4.09 17.12 -12.82
N GLY A 62 -3.09 16.32 -13.19
CA GLY A 62 -1.68 16.59 -12.96
C GLY A 62 -0.88 15.30 -12.83
N GLU A 63 0.36 15.41 -12.34
CA GLU A 63 1.27 14.27 -12.18
C GLU A 63 1.59 14.00 -10.72
N MET A 64 1.75 12.72 -10.37
CA MET A 64 2.29 12.28 -9.10
C MET A 64 3.58 11.51 -9.33
N THR A 65 4.56 11.68 -8.45
CA THR A 65 5.75 10.83 -8.47
C THR A 65 5.42 9.40 -8.06
N ILE A 66 6.00 8.43 -8.75
CA ILE A 66 5.88 7.01 -8.45
C ILE A 66 7.26 6.38 -8.55
N THR A 67 7.56 5.42 -7.68
CA THR A 67 8.77 4.60 -7.78
C THR A 67 8.37 3.16 -8.07
N ARG A 68 8.97 2.56 -9.10
CA ARG A 68 8.72 1.17 -9.51
C ARG A 68 9.96 0.31 -9.35
N CYS A 69 9.79 -0.94 -8.96
CA CYS A 69 10.84 -1.95 -8.90
C CYS A 69 10.27 -3.31 -9.32
N VAL A 70 11.09 -4.14 -10.00
CA VAL A 70 10.73 -5.52 -10.33
C VAL A 70 11.91 -6.43 -9.99
N VAL A 71 11.65 -7.45 -9.19
CA VAL A 71 12.65 -8.44 -8.76
C VAL A 71 12.25 -9.84 -9.18
N ARG A 72 13.24 -10.71 -9.32
CA ARG A 72 13.07 -12.16 -9.47
C ARG A 72 13.62 -12.86 -8.24
N ILE A 73 12.78 -13.69 -7.62
CA ILE A 73 13.11 -14.59 -6.51
C ILE A 73 12.75 -15.99 -6.99
N GLU A 74 13.76 -16.86 -7.18
CA GLU A 74 13.58 -18.16 -7.81
C GLU A 74 12.82 -18.00 -9.16
N ASP A 75 11.70 -18.69 -9.34
CA ASP A 75 10.84 -18.62 -10.53
C ASP A 75 9.78 -17.52 -10.46
N PHE A 76 9.67 -16.80 -9.33
CA PHE A 76 8.62 -15.82 -9.09
C PHE A 76 9.08 -14.39 -9.39
N THR A 77 8.16 -13.59 -9.94
CA THR A 77 8.38 -12.17 -10.22
C THR A 77 7.59 -11.32 -9.23
N GLY A 78 8.31 -10.49 -8.48
CA GLY A 78 7.77 -9.54 -7.52
C GLY A 78 7.74 -8.11 -8.07
N PHE A 79 6.68 -7.37 -7.76
CA PHE A 79 6.45 -6.00 -8.23
C PHE A 79 6.25 -5.04 -7.07
N GLY A 80 6.96 -3.91 -7.13
CA GLY A 80 6.80 -2.80 -6.20
C GLY A 80 6.41 -1.54 -6.95
N TYR A 81 5.25 -0.98 -6.63
CA TYR A 81 4.80 0.32 -7.10
C TYR A 81 4.39 1.16 -5.91
N VAL A 82 5.13 2.24 -5.65
CA VAL A 82 4.97 3.05 -4.45
C VAL A 82 4.87 4.53 -4.84
N GLY A 83 3.93 5.25 -4.22
CA GLY A 83 3.84 6.69 -4.41
C GLY A 83 5.05 7.43 -3.82
N GLY A 84 5.52 8.46 -4.51
CA GLY A 84 6.71 9.21 -4.12
C GLY A 84 7.99 8.66 -4.73
N ARG A 85 9.12 8.90 -4.04
CA ARG A 85 10.48 8.81 -4.58
C ARG A 85 11.37 7.75 -3.91
N SER A 86 10.79 6.94 -3.03
CA SER A 86 11.56 5.99 -2.22
C SER A 86 11.90 4.73 -3.01
N LYS A 87 13.16 4.66 -3.47
CA LYS A 87 13.73 3.46 -4.11
C LYS A 87 13.70 2.25 -3.19
N ARG A 88 14.09 2.45 -1.92
CA ARG A 88 14.10 1.39 -0.92
C ARG A 88 12.71 0.81 -0.66
N HIS A 89 11.68 1.67 -0.57
CA HIS A 89 10.31 1.19 -0.37
C HIS A 89 9.82 0.38 -1.58
N ALA A 90 10.06 0.86 -2.81
CA ALA A 90 9.69 0.12 -4.01
C ALA A 90 10.40 -1.24 -4.09
N GLU A 91 11.68 -1.31 -3.74
CA GLU A 91 12.44 -2.55 -3.66
C GLU A 91 11.85 -3.53 -2.64
N LEU A 92 11.66 -3.10 -1.39
CA LEU A 92 11.13 -3.94 -0.32
C LEU A 92 9.71 -4.44 -0.64
N ALA A 93 8.88 -3.59 -1.25
CA ALA A 93 7.56 -3.97 -1.71
C ALA A 93 7.63 -5.05 -2.81
N ALA A 94 8.56 -4.92 -3.77
CA ALA A 94 8.77 -5.92 -4.82
C ALA A 94 9.25 -7.26 -4.25
N VAL A 95 10.20 -7.23 -3.32
CA VAL A 95 10.69 -8.44 -2.63
C VAL A 95 9.56 -9.12 -1.87
N CYS A 96 8.77 -8.39 -1.08
CA CYS A 96 7.65 -8.97 -0.35
C CYS A 96 6.58 -9.56 -1.28
N ASP A 97 6.23 -8.89 -2.38
CA ASP A 97 5.29 -9.43 -3.39
C ASP A 97 5.83 -10.72 -4.04
N GLY A 98 7.13 -10.80 -4.32
CA GLY A 98 7.76 -12.03 -4.82
C GLY A 98 7.72 -13.16 -3.79
N LEU A 99 8.08 -12.89 -2.54
CA LEU A 99 8.08 -13.90 -1.46
C LEU A 99 6.68 -14.43 -1.13
N LEU A 100 5.65 -13.59 -1.23
CA LEU A 100 4.24 -14.00 -1.05
C LEU A 100 3.75 -15.03 -2.09
N GLN A 101 4.48 -15.21 -3.20
CA GLN A 101 4.16 -16.20 -4.22
C GLN A 101 4.87 -17.54 -3.97
N THR A 102 5.84 -17.59 -3.06
CA THR A 102 6.54 -18.83 -2.70
C THR A 102 5.81 -19.55 -1.56
N GLU A 103 5.68 -20.88 -1.65
CA GLU A 103 5.06 -21.67 -0.57
C GLU A 103 5.86 -21.60 0.74
N ALA A 104 7.20 -21.52 0.65
CA ALA A 104 8.07 -21.47 1.81
C ALA A 104 7.97 -20.15 2.60
N TRP A 105 7.84 -19.00 1.91
CA TRP A 105 7.82 -17.70 2.57
C TRP A 105 6.42 -17.12 2.77
N LYS A 106 5.42 -17.51 1.97
CA LYS A 106 4.07 -16.93 2.04
C LYS A 106 3.52 -16.86 3.48
N PRO A 107 3.52 -17.94 4.29
CA PRO A 107 2.98 -17.88 5.65
C PRO A 107 3.73 -16.89 6.56
N LYS A 108 5.06 -16.83 6.43
CA LYS A 108 5.93 -15.96 7.23
C LYS A 108 5.74 -14.49 6.86
N ILE A 109 5.72 -14.16 5.56
CA ILE A 109 5.48 -12.78 5.09
C ILE A 109 4.08 -12.33 5.44
N TYR A 110 3.08 -13.19 5.29
CA TYR A 110 1.70 -12.83 5.60
C TYR A 110 1.52 -12.50 7.09
N SER A 111 2.01 -13.37 7.98
CA SER A 111 1.86 -13.21 9.43
C SER A 111 2.75 -12.12 10.03
N GLN A 112 3.97 -11.95 9.54
CA GLN A 112 4.94 -11.01 10.14
C GLN A 112 4.95 -9.63 9.47
N ILE A 113 4.51 -9.52 8.22
CA ILE A 113 4.51 -8.27 7.47
C ILE A 113 3.09 -7.82 7.15
N ILE A 114 2.33 -8.59 6.38
CA ILE A 114 1.06 -8.13 5.81
C ILE A 114 0.02 -7.86 6.90
N GLN A 115 -0.22 -8.80 7.81
CA GLN A 115 -1.20 -8.63 8.90
C GLN A 115 -0.86 -7.47 9.84
N PRO A 116 0.39 -7.31 10.34
CA PRO A 116 0.75 -6.17 11.18
C PRO A 116 0.62 -4.83 10.46
N LEU A 117 1.07 -4.73 9.21
CA LEU A 117 0.96 -3.51 8.42
C LEU A 117 -0.49 -3.14 8.12
N GLN A 118 -1.33 -4.14 7.84
CA GLN A 118 -2.77 -3.94 7.67
C GLN A 118 -3.40 -3.36 8.95
N THR A 119 -3.04 -3.91 10.11
CA THR A 119 -3.53 -3.45 11.40
C THR A 119 -3.14 -1.99 11.66
N ILE A 120 -1.88 -1.63 11.40
CA ILE A 120 -1.39 -0.24 11.53
C ILE A 120 -2.18 0.71 10.61
N LEU A 121 -2.39 0.34 9.35
CA LEU A 121 -3.15 1.15 8.40
C LEU A 121 -4.61 1.35 8.83
N GLN A 122 -5.26 0.29 9.32
CA GLN A 122 -6.64 0.36 9.83
C GLN A 122 -6.74 1.26 11.08
N GLN A 123 -5.78 1.18 12.00
CA GLN A 123 -5.73 2.03 13.18
C GLN A 123 -5.53 3.51 12.81
N GLN A 124 -4.65 3.81 11.86
CA GLN A 124 -4.45 5.17 11.35
C GLN A 124 -5.71 5.71 10.69
N GLN A 125 -6.37 4.90 9.84
CA GLN A 125 -7.63 5.28 9.20
C GLN A 125 -8.73 5.56 10.23
N ALA A 126 -8.90 4.69 11.22
CA ALA A 126 -9.90 4.86 12.27
C ALA A 126 -9.62 6.11 13.13
N LYS A 127 -8.33 6.41 13.40
CA LYS A 127 -7.95 7.65 14.09
C LYS A 127 -8.33 8.89 13.28
N GLN A 128 -8.01 8.90 11.99
CA GLN A 128 -8.35 10.01 11.10
C GLN A 128 -9.87 10.21 11.02
N GLN A 129 -10.63 9.12 10.92
CA GLN A 129 -12.09 9.17 10.89
C GLN A 129 -12.67 9.78 12.16
N ARG A 130 -12.22 9.35 13.35
CA ARG A 130 -12.68 9.94 14.62
C ARG A 130 -12.38 11.44 14.73
N GLN A 131 -11.22 11.87 14.24
CA GLN A 131 -10.84 13.29 14.23
C GLN A 131 -11.76 14.11 13.31
N THR A 132 -12.10 13.58 12.13
CA THR A 132 -13.03 14.24 11.19
C THR A 132 -14.47 14.22 11.71
N GLU A 133 -14.91 13.16 12.36
CA GLU A 133 -16.26 13.08 12.97
C GLU A 133 -16.44 14.14 14.05
N ALA A 134 -15.39 14.46 14.81
CA ALA A 134 -15.41 15.54 15.80
C ALA A 134 -15.59 16.94 15.18
N THR A 135 -15.38 17.12 13.87
CA THR A 135 -15.62 18.39 13.17
C THR A 135 -16.95 18.41 12.41
N LYS A 136 -17.80 17.38 12.59
CA LYS A 136 -19.11 17.30 11.95
C LYS A 136 -20.08 18.29 12.61
N VAL A 137 -20.79 19.06 11.80
CA VAL A 137 -21.88 19.93 12.26
C VAL A 137 -23.19 19.14 12.22
N ASP A 138 -23.81 18.94 13.37
CA ASP A 138 -25.16 18.35 13.47
C ASP A 138 -26.22 19.46 13.52
N PHE A 139 -27.06 19.56 12.48
CA PHE A 139 -28.09 20.59 12.34
C PHE A 139 -29.39 20.30 13.10
N PHE A 140 -29.57 19.07 13.61
CA PHE A 140 -30.74 18.67 14.37
C PHE A 140 -30.32 18.30 15.79
N THR A 141 -30.69 19.14 16.76
CA THR A 141 -30.77 18.75 18.17
C THR A 141 -32.20 18.33 18.48
N MET A 142 -32.39 17.17 19.11
CA MET A 142 -33.72 16.68 19.51
C MET A 142 -34.40 17.73 20.41
N LEU A 143 -35.43 18.38 19.89
CA LEU A 143 -36.41 19.10 20.72
C LEU A 143 -37.30 18.04 21.39
N ARG A 144 -37.25 17.95 22.73
CA ARG A 144 -38.33 17.33 23.49
C ARG A 144 -39.55 18.24 23.34
N GLY A 145 -40.54 17.80 22.56
CA GLY A 145 -41.87 18.40 22.56
C GLY A 145 -42.55 18.18 23.91
N GLU A 146 -43.29 19.20 24.35
CA GLU A 146 -44.30 19.10 25.42
C GLU A 146 -45.43 18.13 25.04
#